data_AF-A0A371SNC2-F1
#
_entry.id   AF-A0A371SNC2-F1
#
_cell.length_a   1.000
_cell.length_b   1.000
_cell.length_c   1.000
_cell.angle_alpha   90.00
_cell.angle_beta   90.00
_cell.angle_gamma   90.00
#
_symmetry.space_group_name_H-M   'P 1'
#
loop_
_entity.id
_entity.type
_entity.pdbx_description
1 polymer ?
#
loop_
_entity_poly.entity_id
_entity_poly.type
_entity_poly.pdbx_seq_one_letter_code
_entity_poly.pdbx_strand_id
1 'polypeptide(L)' 'MKVKCVICDKIEDIEDESSLAKRLRNRPIHTYMCQDCHDRIETRTKERIATNKFKLYRKKKTDDDWW' A
#
# COMPACT_ATOMS: atom_id res chain seq x y z
N MET A 1 -18.26 5.68 1.66
CA MET A 1 -17.78 5.28 0.32
C MET A 1 -17.39 3.81 0.31
N LYS A 2 -17.98 3.05 -0.62
CA LYS A 2 -17.58 1.66 -0.89
C LYS A 2 -16.26 1.64 -1.64
N VAL A 3 -15.29 0.89 -1.13
CA VAL A 3 -14.01 0.69 -1.79
C VAL A 3 -13.75 -0.79 -1.98
N LYS A 4 -12.99 -1.12 -3.02
CA LYS A 4 -12.58 -2.49 -3.33
C LYS A 4 -11.09 -2.66 -3.08
N CYS A 5 -10.71 -3.68 -2.31
CA CYS A 5 -9.30 -4.01 -2.12
C CYS A 5 -8.70 -4.57 -3.42
N VAL A 6 -7.51 -4.11 -3.81
CA VAL A 6 -6.83 -4.55 -5.05
C VAL A 6 -6.28 -5.98 -5.00
N ILE A 7 -6.22 -6.60 -3.82
CA ILE A 7 -5.57 -7.91 -3.64
C ILE A 7 -6.60 -9.04 -3.46
N CYS A 8 -7.60 -8.84 -2.61
CA CYS A 8 -8.59 -9.85 -2.28
C CYS A 8 -9.99 -9.52 -2.78
N ASP A 9 -10.17 -8.40 -3.48
CA ASP A 9 -11.44 -7.94 -4.03
C ASP A 9 -12.57 -7.70 -3.01
N LYS A 10 -12.26 -7.74 -1.71
CA LYS A 10 -13.18 -7.43 -0.62
C LYS A 10 -13.69 -5.99 -0.74
N ILE A 11 -14.99 -5.83 -0.55
CA ILE A 11 -15.65 -4.53 -0.51
C ILE A 11 -15.80 -4.11 0.94
N GLU A 12 -15.25 -2.94 1.28
CA GLU A 12 -15.35 -2.35 2.61
C GLU A 12 -15.95 -0.95 2.51
N ASP A 13 -16.68 -0.56 3.55
CA ASP A 13 -17.24 0.78 3.67
C ASP A 13 -16.30 1.66 4.49
N ILE A 14 -15.85 2.75 3.88
CA ILE A 14 -15.01 3.76 4.53
C ILE A 14 -15.81 5.03 4.73
N GLU A 15 -15.56 5.72 5.84
CA GLU A 15 -16.14 7.02 6.14
C GLU A 15 -15.79 8.06 5.07
N ASP A 16 -16.81 8.76 4.56
CA ASP A 16 -16.67 9.67 3.43
C ASP A 16 -15.79 10.89 3.73
N GLU A 17 -15.79 11.36 4.98
CA GLU A 17 -15.01 12.52 5.42
C GLU A 17 -13.56 12.17 5.79
N SER A 18 -13.19 10.88 5.73
CA SER A 18 -11.82 10.46 6.04
C SER A 18 -10.81 10.98 5.02
N SER A 19 -9.59 11.24 5.48
CA SER A 19 -8.47 11.66 4.62
C SER A 19 -8.15 10.61 3.55
N LEU A 20 -8.33 9.33 3.87
CA LEU A 20 -8.16 8.21 2.95
C LEU A 20 -9.21 8.26 1.83
N ALA A 21 -10.49 8.48 2.19
CA ALA A 21 -11.55 8.59 1.20
C ALA A 21 -11.33 9.79 0.26
N LYS A 22 -10.87 10.93 0.80
CA LYS A 22 -10.49 12.10 -0.01
C LYS A 22 -9.33 11.81 -0.97
N ARG A 23 -8.32 11.06 -0.54
CA ARG A 23 -7.17 10.65 -1.39
C ARG A 23 -7.61 9.77 -2.56
N LEU A 24 -8.44 8.76 -2.30
CA LEU A 24 -8.93 7.84 -3.32
C LEU A 24 -9.78 8.53 -4.38
N ARG A 25 -10.63 9.50 -3.98
CA ARG A 25 -11.46 10.27 -4.93
C ARG A 25 -10.65 11.23 -5.79
N ASN A 26 -9.68 11.93 -5.20
CA ASN A 26 -8.98 13.03 -5.88
C ASN A 26 -7.80 12.58 -6.74
N ARG A 27 -7.31 11.35 -6.58
CA ARG A 27 -6.14 10.82 -7.30
C ARG A 27 -6.37 9.36 -7.72
N PRO A 28 -6.66 9.10 -9.01
CA PRO A 28 -6.93 7.75 -9.54
C PRO A 28 -5.77 6.75 -9.38
N ILE A 29 -4.55 7.24 -9.13
CA ILE A 29 -3.37 6.40 -8.88
C ILE A 29 -3.42 5.71 -7.50
N HIS A 30 -4.17 6.26 -6.54
CA HIS A 30 -4.24 5.68 -5.21
C HIS A 30 -5.20 4.51 -5.20
N THR A 31 -4.65 3.33 -4.91
CA THR A 31 -5.40 2.11 -4.73
C THR A 31 -5.71 1.87 -3.25
N TYR A 32 -6.75 1.09 -2.99
CA TYR A 32 -7.11 0.67 -1.65
C TYR A 32 -6.63 -0.76 -1.36
N MET A 33 -6.07 -0.96 -0.17
CA MET A 33 -5.71 -2.27 0.36
C MET A 33 -6.36 -2.41 1.74
N CYS A 34 -7.12 -3.50 1.95
CA CYS A 34 -7.72 -3.77 3.24
C CYS A 34 -6.65 -4.15 4.28
N GLN A 35 -6.99 -4.00 5.55
CA GLN A 35 -6.07 -4.26 6.65
C GLN A 35 -5.62 -5.73 6.68
N ASP A 36 -6.52 -6.68 6.40
CA ASP A 36 -6.20 -8.11 6.33
C ASP A 36 -5.08 -8.41 5.32
N CYS A 37 -5.13 -7.77 4.15
CA CYS A 37 -4.12 -7.95 3.12
C CYS A 37 -2.80 -7.27 3.48
N HIS A 38 -2.87 -6.10 4.12
CA HIS A 38 -1.70 -5.41 4.64
C HIS A 38 -0.94 -6.31 5.63
N ASP A 39 -1.64 -6.82 6.64
CA ASP A 39 -1.05 -7.61 7.73
C ASP A 39 -0.50 -8.96 7.22
N ARG A 40 -1.18 -9.56 6.25
CA ARG A 40 -0.70 -10.78 5.57
C ARG A 40 0.63 -10.55 4.84
N ILE A 41 0.77 -9.41 4.15
CA ILE A 41 2.01 -9.06 3.44
C ILE A 41 3.10 -8.72 4.45
N GLU A 42 2.77 -7.96 5.49
CA GLU A 42 3.70 -7.58 6.54
C GLU A 42 4.33 -8.81 7.20
N THR A 43 3.50 -9.80 7.58
CA THR A 43 3.96 -11.05 8.23
C THR A 43 4.95 -11.80 7.34
N ARG A 44 4.60 -12.07 6.09
CA ARG A 44 5.49 -12.74 5.12
C ARG A 44 6.76 -11.95 4.83
N THR A 45 6.68 -10.62 4.88
CA THR A 45 7.85 -9.75 4.67
C THR A 45 8.80 -9.86 5.86
N LYS A 46 8.29 -9.85 7.09
CA LYS A 46 9.08 -10.05 8.31
C LYS A 46 9.76 -11.41 8.32
N GLU A 47 9.06 -12.48 7.94
CA GLU A 47 9.64 -13.82 7.79
C GLU A 47 10.81 -13.83 6.79
N ARG A 48 10.63 -13.22 5.61
CA ARG A 48 11.68 -13.12 4.59
C ARG A 48 12.88 -12.31 5.08
N ILE A 49 12.65 -11.21 5.81
CA ILE A 49 13.72 -10.42 6.42
C ILE A 49 14.52 -11.28 7.40
N ALA A 50 13.85 -12.09 8.22
CA ALA A 50 14.51 -13.00 9.16
C ALA A 50 15.39 -14.07 8.46
N THR A 51 15.06 -14.48 7.23
CA THR A 51 15.89 -15.42 6.46
C THR A 51 17.22 -14.84 5.97
N ASN A 52 17.47 -13.55 6.17
CA ASN A 52 18.71 -12.84 5.80
C ASN A 52 19.06 -12.87 4.29
N LYS A 53 18.17 -13.40 3.45
CA LYS A 53 18.25 -13.38 1.98
C LYS A 53 17.47 -12.22 1.35
N PHE A 54 16.84 -11.38 2.18
CA PHE A 54 16.05 -10.25 1.73
C PHE A 54 16.95 -9.10 1.24
N LYS A 55 16.89 -8.79 -0.06
CA LYS A 55 17.63 -7.68 -0.67
C LYS A 55 16.64 -6.58 -1.08
N LEU A 56 16.86 -5.37 -0.56
CA LEU A 56 16.17 -4.17 -1.03
C LEU A 56 16.95 -3.55 -2.18
N TYR A 57 16.43 -3.68 -3.40
CA TYR A 57 16.99 -2.99 -4.56
C TYR A 57 16.50 -1.54 -4.57
N ARG A 58 17.23 -0.64 -3.92
CA ARG A 58 16.98 0.81 -3.99
C ARG A 58 17.79 1.40 -5.14
N LYS A 59 17.16 2.23 -6.00
CA LYS A 59 17.91 3.14 -6.86
C LYS A 59 18.72 4.10 -5.98
N LYS A 60 19.97 4.39 -6.35
CA LYS A 60 20.71 5.52 -5.76
C LYS A 60 19.89 6.78 -6.05
N LYS A 61 19.60 7.58 -5.02
CA LYS A 61 19.17 8.96 -5.24
C LYS A 61 20.36 9.70 -5.86
N THR A 62 20.24 10.10 -7.12
CA THR A 62 21.07 11.14 -7.69
C THR A 62 20.42 12.47 -7.33
N ASP A 63 21.22 13.48 -6.94
CA ASP A 63 20.71 14.80 -6.54
C ASP A 63 19.95 15.52 -7.68
N ASP A 64 20.04 15.03 -8.91
CA ASP A 64 19.36 15.58 -10.10
C ASP A 64 17.86 15.26 -10.23
N ASP A 65 17.25 14.47 -9.33
CA ASP A 65 15.79 14.19 -9.35
C ASP A 65 14.94 15.34 -8.72
N TRP A 66 15.46 16.57 -8.74
CA TRP A 66 14.82 17.79 -8.22
C TRP A 66 14.19 18.68 -9.30
N TRP A 67 14.17 18.25 -10.56
CA TRP A 67 13.57 18.99 -11.68
C TRP A 67 12.34 18.28 -12.27
#